data_AF-A0A374MKL5-F1
#
_entry.id   AF-A0A374MKL5-F1
#
_cell.length_a   1.000
_cell.length_b   1.000
_cell.length_c   1.000
_cell.angle_alpha   90.00
_cell.angle_beta   90.00
_cell.angle_gamma   90.00
#
_symmetry.space_group_name_H-M   'P 1'
#
loop_
_entity.id
_entity.type
_entity.pdbx_description
1 polymer ?
#
loop_
_entity_poly.entity_id
_entity_poly.type
_entity_poly.pdbx_seq_one_letter_code
_entity_poly.pdbx_strand_id
1 'polypeptide(L)'
;MKKWINVEEIGQLYLEKILVTFDIPILFVCSNGKNKKYLCLNIDDEDGTTVIAEISEATLSAMQQNKIAMEAVYRQAIGKKINNCKI
;
A
#
# COMPACT_ATOMS: atom_id res chain seq x y z
N MET A 1 12.49 10.53 -2.09
CA MET A 1 11.17 9.88 -1.87
C MET A 1 10.38 10.70 -0.86
N LYS A 2 9.08 10.91 -1.09
CA LYS A 2 8.23 11.74 -0.23
C LYS A 2 7.83 10.92 1.00
N LYS A 3 8.07 11.42 2.22
CA LYS A 3 7.58 10.78 3.45
C LYS A 3 6.05 10.74 3.43
N TRP A 4 5.47 9.63 3.86
CA TRP A 4 4.03 9.46 3.94
C TRP A 4 3.57 9.33 5.39
N ILE A 5 3.69 8.15 6.00
CA ILE A 5 3.24 7.89 7.38
C ILE A 5 4.25 7.00 8.13
N ASN A 6 4.31 7.13 9.46
CA ASN A 6 5.04 6.22 10.33
C ASN A 6 4.07 5.25 10.99
N VAL A 7 4.20 3.96 10.71
CA VAL A 7 3.36 2.90 11.29
C VAL A 7 4.19 2.14 12.30
N GLU A 8 3.68 1.96 13.53
CA GLU A 8 4.45 1.41 14.66
C GLU A 8 5.20 0.09 14.32
N GLU A 9 4.53 -0.87 13.68
CA GLU A 9 5.15 -2.17 13.35
C GLU A 9 5.97 -2.18 12.04
N ILE A 10 5.75 -1.22 11.13
CA ILE A 10 6.40 -1.20 9.79
C ILE A 10 7.56 -0.19 9.74
N GLY A 11 7.49 0.85 10.57
CA GLY A 11 8.32 2.04 10.53
C GLY A 11 7.81 3.09 9.54
N GLN A 12 8.69 4.05 9.23
CA GLN A 12 8.41 5.13 8.30
C GLN A 12 8.23 4.58 6.86
N LEU A 13 7.09 4.90 6.27
CA LEU A 13 6.77 4.67 4.87
C LEU A 13 7.03 5.92 4.02
N TYR A 14 7.52 5.68 2.82
CA TYR A 14 7.82 6.68 1.81
C TYR A 14 7.08 6.31 0.53
N LEU A 15 6.41 7.30 -0.08
CA LEU A 15 5.70 7.13 -1.34
C LEU A 15 6.71 6.86 -2.48
N GLU A 16 6.54 5.74 -3.18
CA GLU A 16 7.32 5.37 -4.37
C GLU A 16 6.55 5.64 -5.66
N LYS A 17 5.31 5.13 -5.76
CA LYS A 17 4.56 5.16 -7.01
C LYS A 17 3.06 5.25 -6.74
N ILE A 18 2.37 6.15 -7.43
CA ILE A 18 0.91 6.19 -7.44
C ILE A 18 0.42 5.29 -8.59
N LEU A 19 -0.51 4.39 -8.30
CA LEU A 19 -1.11 3.48 -9.27
C LEU A 19 -2.46 3.99 -9.75
N VAL A 20 -3.26 4.54 -8.83
CA VAL A 20 -4.58 5.13 -9.11
C VAL A 20 -4.70 6.43 -8.33
N THR A 21 -5.12 7.50 -9.02
CA THR A 21 -5.36 8.82 -8.45
C THR A 21 -6.68 9.36 -8.95
N PHE A 22 -7.37 10.09 -8.07
CA PHE A 22 -8.42 11.05 -8.43
C PHE A 22 -7.94 12.41 -7.91
N ASP A 23 -8.72 13.11 -7.10
CA ASP A 23 -8.32 14.34 -6.41
C ASP A 23 -7.22 14.09 -5.36
N ILE A 24 -7.21 12.88 -4.79
CA ILE A 24 -6.12 12.35 -3.96
C ILE A 24 -5.66 10.97 -4.46
N PRO A 25 -4.44 10.52 -4.11
CA PRO A 25 -4.01 9.15 -4.39
C PRO A 25 -4.92 8.14 -3.68
N ILE A 26 -5.55 7.25 -4.44
CA ILE A 26 -6.39 6.18 -3.90
C ILE A 26 -5.56 4.93 -3.65
N LEU A 27 -4.75 4.54 -4.65
CA LEU A 27 -3.93 3.33 -4.59
C LEU A 27 -2.50 3.66 -4.96
N PHE A 28 -1.57 3.31 -4.09
CA PHE A 28 -0.16 3.63 -4.27
C PHE A 28 0.76 2.61 -3.58
N VAL A 29 2.02 2.63 -3.99
CA VAL A 29 3.09 1.81 -3.45
C VAL A 29 3.97 2.68 -2.57
N CYS A 30 4.22 2.20 -1.36
CA CYS A 30 5.19 2.76 -0.45
C CYS A 30 6.32 1.77 -0.20
N SER A 31 7.48 2.27 0.21
CA SER A 31 8.54 1.47 0.79
C SER A 31 8.97 2.00 2.16
N ASN A 32 9.55 1.13 2.98
CA ASN A 32 10.16 1.52 4.26
C ASN A 32 11.69 1.60 4.16
N GLY A 33 12.35 1.98 5.25
CA GLY A 33 13.82 2.04 5.34
C GLY A 33 14.54 0.70 5.12
N LYS A 34 13.83 -0.43 5.04
CA LYS A 34 14.37 -1.76 4.72
C LYS A 34 14.10 -2.17 3.27
N ASN A 35 13.62 -1.25 2.43
CA ASN A 35 13.24 -1.48 1.04
C ASN A 35 12.13 -2.55 0.87
N LYS A 36 11.33 -2.80 1.93
CA LYS A 36 10.12 -3.61 1.81
C LYS A 36 9.03 -2.77 1.17
N LYS A 37 8.24 -3.37 0.28
CA LYS A 37 7.18 -2.69 -0.46
C LYS A 37 5.81 -2.98 0.14
N TYR A 38 4.96 -1.97 0.07
CA TYR A 38 3.62 -1.99 0.63
C TYR A 38 2.64 -1.43 -0.39
N LEU A 39 1.51 -2.11 -0.56
CA LEU A 39 0.37 -1.60 -1.31
C LEU A 39 -0.57 -0.89 -0.34
N CYS A 40 -0.82 0.38 -0.58
CA CYS A 40 -1.61 1.26 0.27
C CYS A 40 -2.88 1.66 -0.49
N LEU A 41 -4.04 1.39 0.10
CA LEU A 41 -5.36 1.77 -0.42
C LEU A 41 -6.06 2.68 0.58
N ASN A 42 -6.27 3.93 0.20
CA ASN A 42 -7.13 4.84 0.96
C ASN A 42 -8.58 4.42 0.75
N ILE A 43 -9.27 4.09 1.83
CA ILE A 43 -10.67 3.64 1.82
C ILE A 43 -11.64 4.70 2.36
N ASP A 44 -11.11 5.69 3.06
CA ASP A 44 -11.87 6.83 3.59
C ASP A 44 -10.98 8.07 3.51
N ASP A 45 -11.43 9.08 2.77
CA ASP A 45 -10.74 10.33 2.51
C ASP A 45 -11.06 11.41 3.57
N GLU A 46 -12.17 11.30 4.30
CA GLU A 46 -12.49 12.19 5.42
C GLU A 46 -11.64 11.83 6.65
N ASP A 47 -11.55 10.55 6.98
CA ASP A 47 -10.83 10.03 8.15
C ASP A 47 -9.38 9.62 7.85
N GLY A 48 -8.97 9.66 6.59
CA GLY A 48 -7.64 9.23 6.13
C GLY A 48 -7.39 7.74 6.36
N THR A 49 -8.42 6.90 6.38
CA THR A 49 -8.25 5.47 6.68
C THR A 49 -7.61 4.75 5.49
N THR A 50 -6.48 4.09 5.76
CA THR A 50 -5.70 3.38 4.74
C THR A 50 -5.49 1.93 5.12
N VAL A 51 -5.73 1.04 4.16
CA VAL A 51 -5.38 -0.38 4.22
C VAL A 51 -3.99 -0.58 3.64
N ILE A 52 -3.09 -1.18 4.43
CA ILE A 52 -1.70 -1.41 4.05
C ILE A 52 -1.42 -2.92 4.02
N ALA A 53 -0.91 -3.41 2.88
CA ALA A 53 -0.49 -4.81 2.70
C ALA A 53 0.97 -4.89 2.24
N GLU A 54 1.80 -5.72 2.88
CA GLU A 54 3.17 -6.01 2.39
C GLU A 54 3.09 -6.78 1.08
N ILE A 55 3.83 -6.34 0.05
CA ILE A 55 3.86 -6.97 -1.26
C ILE A 55 5.30 -7.29 -1.70
N SER A 56 5.45 -8.38 -2.46
CA SER A 56 6.69 -8.67 -3.15
C SER A 56 6.78 -7.92 -4.49
N GLU A 57 7.98 -7.77 -5.02
CA GLU A 57 8.16 -7.24 -6.38
C GLU A 57 7.47 -8.10 -7.44
N ALA A 58 7.46 -9.42 -7.26
CA ALA A 58 6.77 -10.35 -8.16
C ALA A 58 5.25 -10.08 -8.16
N THR A 59 4.65 -9.87 -6.98
CA THR A 59 3.25 -9.50 -6.83
C THR A 59 2.96 -8.16 -7.52
N LEU A 60 3.81 -7.15 -7.29
CA LEU A 60 3.65 -5.83 -7.92
C LEU A 60 3.71 -5.91 -9.45
N SER A 61 4.66 -6.68 -9.99
CA SER A 61 4.82 -6.88 -11.43
C SER A 61 3.63 -7.63 -12.03
N ALA A 62 3.12 -8.66 -11.34
CA ALA A 62 1.93 -9.38 -11.76
C ALA A 62 0.67 -8.49 -11.79
N MET A 63 0.49 -7.59 -10.81
CA MET A 63 -0.60 -6.60 -10.84
C MET A 63 -0.48 -5.66 -12.03
N GLN A 64 0.72 -5.12 -12.28
CA GLN A 64 0.94 -4.18 -13.39
C GLN A 64 0.74 -4.81 -14.77
N GLN A 65 0.90 -6.13 -14.87
CA GLN A 65 0.65 -6.91 -16.09
C GLN A 65 -0.79 -7.45 -16.17
N ASN A 66 -1.70 -7.01 -15.29
CA ASN A 66 -3.08 -7.49 -15.18
C ASN A 66 -3.20 -9.02 -14.99
N LYS A 67 -2.18 -9.66 -14.41
CA LYS A 67 -2.17 -11.11 -14.14
C LYS A 67 -2.85 -11.46 -12.82
N ILE A 68 -2.86 -10.53 -11.87
CA ILE A 68 -3.57 -10.66 -10.60
C ILE A 68 -4.36 -9.39 -10.32
N ALA A 69 -5.58 -9.55 -9.82
CA ALA A 69 -6.38 -8.42 -9.37
C ALA A 69 -5.79 -7.81 -8.09
N MET A 70 -5.85 -6.49 -7.96
CA MET A 70 -5.37 -5.76 -6.79
C MET A 70 -6.11 -6.20 -5.51
N GLU A 71 -7.42 -6.43 -5.62
CA GLU A 71 -8.24 -6.97 -4.54
C GLU A 71 -7.71 -8.31 -3.99
N ALA A 72 -7.27 -9.19 -4.90
CA ALA A 72 -6.75 -10.50 -4.52
C ALA A 72 -5.48 -10.40 -3.65
N VAL A 73 -4.67 -9.36 -3.85
CA VAL A 73 -3.49 -9.09 -3.02
C VAL A 73 -3.89 -8.79 -1.58
N TYR A 74 -4.92 -7.97 -1.38
CA TYR A 74 -5.45 -7.69 -0.05
C TYR A 74 -6.06 -8.92 0.59
N ARG A 75 -6.86 -9.72 -0.14
CA ARG A 75 -7.43 -10.96 0.40
C ARG A 75 -6.37 -11.97 0.82
N GLN A 76 -5.29 -12.12 0.05
CA GLN A 76 -4.17 -12.98 0.41
C GLN A 76 -3.39 -12.46 1.64
N ALA A 77 -3.40 -11.15 1.87
CA ALA A 77 -2.76 -10.52 3.01
C ALA A 77 -3.55 -10.68 4.32
N ILE A 78 -4.83 -11.09 4.29
CA ILE A 78 -5.66 -11.29 5.50
C ILE A 78 -5.01 -12.30 6.48
N GLY A 79 -4.15 -13.19 6.00
CA GLY A 79 -3.35 -14.10 6.83
C GLY A 79 -1.91 -13.63 7.15
N LYS A 80 -1.44 -12.48 6.64
CA LYS A 80 -0.03 -12.05 6.65
C LYS A 80 0.23 -10.63 7.18
N LYS A 81 -0.73 -10.05 7.90
CA LYS A 81 -0.80 -8.68 8.44
C LYS A 81 -1.36 -7.66 7.45
N ILE A 82 -2.50 -7.10 7.84
CA ILE A 82 -3.12 -5.92 7.24
C ILE A 82 -3.21 -4.87 8.34
N ASN A 83 -2.73 -3.66 8.06
CA ASN A 83 -2.83 -2.55 8.99
C ASN A 83 -3.83 -1.52 8.48
N ASN A 84 -4.74 -1.10 9.36
CA ASN A 84 -5.61 0.04 9.14
C ASN A 84 -5.00 1.23 9.89
N CYS A 85 -4.54 2.23 9.15
CA CYS A 85 -3.96 3.44 9.71
C CYS A 85 -4.85 4.64 9.39
N LYS A 86 -5.08 5.52 10.35
CA LYS A 86 -5.60 6.87 10.11
C LYS A 86 -4.41 7.77 9.78
N ILE A 87 -4.42 8.43 8.63
CA ILE A 87 -3.37 9.36 8.17
C ILE A 87 -3.51 10.70 8.89
#